data_AF-A0A497KGH8-F1
#
_entry.id   AF-A0A497KGH8-F1
#
_cell.length_a   1.000
_cell.length_b   1.000
_cell.length_c   1.000
_cell.angle_alpha   90.00
_cell.angle_beta   90.00
_cell.angle_gamma   90.00
#
_symmetry.space_group_name_H-M   'P 1'
#
loop_
_entity.id
_entity.type
_entity.pdbx_description
1 polymer ?
#
loop_
_entity_poly.entity_id
_entity_poly.type
_entity_poly.pdbx_seq_one_letter_code
_entity_poly.pdbx_strand_id
1 'polypeptide(L)'
;GTLKWKYKTDGAVRSSPAIAPNGTVYVGSDDGYLYAFEGTTLKPPHPPTNLTATEGDGYLLLRWSAPADDGGAPITAYKIYRGEAPGGETLLAEVGDNVTLYNDTDVSNGRRYYYRVSAVNEIGEGEPSEEVNATPAGVPSAPRNLTAVVGDGTVNLTWEAPEDDGGAEVVAYRVYRDGEFVARVEVMWYRDEGLENGRGYYYQVSAVNRMGEGELSEGVNATPIGPPSAPRNVQAVQEKDGILLTWDPPEDDGGSQITLYKILRDGAYYAAVPGNTTEFLDENVSAGRTYRYSVKAVNDAGMSELSSEVLVEVREEEEKSSFLPLLVAVAIALAVALVVSYLAVMKKMSEIEE
;
A
#
# COMPACT_ATOMS: atom_id res chain seq x y z
N GLY A 1 -22.23 -18.17 66.22
CA GLY A 1 -23.68 -17.98 66.46
C GLY A 1 -23.92 -16.71 67.25
N THR A 2 -25.08 -16.10 67.09
CA THR A 2 -25.44 -14.84 67.79
C THR A 2 -26.21 -15.18 69.05
N LEU A 3 -25.92 -14.51 70.17
CA LEU A 3 -26.70 -14.70 71.40
C LEU A 3 -28.15 -14.25 71.15
N LYS A 4 -29.10 -15.19 71.18
CA LYS A 4 -30.52 -14.89 71.06
C LYS A 4 -31.10 -14.43 72.38
N TRP A 5 -30.79 -15.17 73.43
CA TRP A 5 -31.22 -14.85 74.79
C TRP A 5 -30.39 -15.63 75.81
N LYS A 6 -30.47 -15.18 77.05
CA LYS A 6 -30.02 -15.94 78.22
C LYS A 6 -31.13 -16.03 79.26
N TYR A 7 -31.23 -17.16 79.93
CA TYR A 7 -32.21 -17.43 80.96
C TYR A 7 -31.51 -17.69 82.29
N LYS A 8 -31.93 -17.00 83.36
CA LYS A 8 -31.35 -17.17 84.70
C LYS A 8 -31.92 -18.44 85.33
N THR A 9 -31.05 -19.23 85.93
CA THR A 9 -31.36 -20.49 86.61
C THR A 9 -31.00 -20.40 88.09
N ASP A 10 -31.44 -21.37 88.89
CA ASP A 10 -31.24 -21.39 90.35
C ASP A 10 -29.82 -21.85 90.78
N GLY A 11 -28.95 -22.15 89.81
CA GLY A 11 -27.58 -22.60 90.04
C GLY A 11 -26.88 -22.94 88.71
N ALA A 12 -25.63 -23.39 88.77
CA ALA A 12 -24.85 -23.73 87.57
C ALA A 12 -25.55 -24.76 86.67
N VAL A 13 -25.54 -24.54 85.35
CA VAL A 13 -26.04 -25.49 84.36
C VAL A 13 -24.86 -26.19 83.71
N ARG A 14 -24.50 -27.39 84.19
CA ARG A 14 -23.38 -28.18 83.65
C ARG A 14 -23.87 -29.26 82.71
N SER A 15 -23.96 -28.93 81.42
CA SER A 15 -24.35 -29.87 80.38
C SER A 15 -23.47 -29.70 79.14
N SER A 16 -23.37 -30.75 78.33
CA SER A 16 -22.88 -30.60 76.95
C SER A 16 -23.80 -29.65 76.17
N PRO A 17 -23.28 -28.90 75.18
CA PRO A 17 -24.12 -28.10 74.31
C PRO A 17 -25.18 -28.96 73.61
N ALA A 18 -26.41 -28.47 73.52
CA ALA A 18 -27.52 -29.13 72.84
C ALA A 18 -27.97 -28.32 71.62
N ILE A 19 -28.24 -28.98 70.50
CA ILE A 19 -28.68 -28.32 69.27
C ILE A 19 -30.15 -28.68 69.04
N ALA A 20 -31.04 -27.69 69.01
CA ALA A 20 -32.43 -27.91 68.68
C ALA A 20 -32.63 -28.11 67.17
N PRO A 21 -33.74 -28.75 66.73
CA PRO A 21 -34.05 -28.93 65.30
C PRO A 21 -34.11 -27.63 64.49
N ASN A 22 -34.33 -26.49 65.15
CA ASN A 22 -34.34 -25.16 64.53
C ASN A 22 -32.95 -24.49 64.48
N GLY A 23 -31.86 -25.23 64.77
CA GLY A 23 -30.49 -24.73 64.74
C GLY A 23 -30.06 -23.90 65.95
N THR A 24 -30.92 -23.74 66.97
CA THR A 24 -30.54 -23.04 68.20
C THR A 24 -29.61 -23.92 69.04
N VAL A 25 -28.43 -23.38 69.39
CA VAL A 25 -27.43 -24.01 70.24
C VAL A 25 -27.64 -23.54 71.67
N TYR A 26 -27.90 -24.47 72.58
CA TYR A 26 -28.06 -24.21 74.01
C TYR A 26 -26.79 -24.58 74.76
N VAL A 27 -26.28 -23.64 75.57
CA VAL A 27 -25.06 -23.82 76.35
C VAL A 27 -25.36 -23.47 77.82
N GLY A 28 -25.20 -24.46 78.69
CA GLY A 28 -25.21 -24.23 80.14
C GLY A 28 -23.91 -23.61 80.62
N SER A 29 -23.98 -22.80 81.68
CA SER A 29 -22.83 -22.08 82.24
C SER A 29 -22.82 -22.13 83.77
N ASP A 30 -21.63 -22.00 84.34
CA ASP A 30 -21.38 -22.00 85.79
C ASP A 30 -21.86 -20.70 86.48
N ASP A 31 -22.13 -19.65 85.71
CA ASP A 31 -22.69 -18.38 86.21
C ASP A 31 -24.20 -18.43 86.51
N GLY A 32 -24.82 -19.61 86.38
CA GLY A 32 -26.23 -19.80 86.62
C GLY A 32 -27.12 -19.33 85.47
N TYR A 33 -26.61 -19.26 84.24
CA TYR A 33 -27.40 -18.96 83.04
C TYR A 33 -27.40 -20.13 82.04
N LEU A 34 -28.54 -20.28 81.35
CA LEU A 34 -28.65 -21.02 80.10
C LEU A 34 -28.62 -20.02 78.94
N TYR A 35 -27.65 -20.18 78.04
CA TYR A 35 -27.50 -19.35 76.85
C TYR A 35 -28.11 -20.06 75.64
N ALA A 36 -28.89 -19.33 74.84
CA ALA A 36 -29.34 -19.78 73.54
C ALA A 36 -28.65 -18.95 72.46
N PHE A 37 -27.88 -19.60 71.60
CA PHE A 37 -27.26 -19.01 70.45
C PHE A 37 -28.03 -19.44 69.19
N GLU A 38 -28.27 -18.52 68.28
CA GLU A 38 -28.66 -18.88 66.93
C GLU A 38 -27.42 -19.40 66.20
N GLY A 39 -27.43 -20.69 65.86
CA GLY A 39 -26.40 -21.27 65.01
C GLY A 39 -26.48 -20.63 63.62
N THR A 40 -25.36 -20.11 63.13
CA THR A 40 -25.22 -19.73 61.72
C THR A 40 -24.93 -21.02 60.96
N THR A 41 -25.91 -21.51 60.21
CA THR A 41 -25.69 -22.64 59.31
C THR A 41 -24.78 -22.18 58.18
N LEU A 42 -23.61 -22.79 58.08
CA LEU A 42 -22.68 -22.53 56.99
C LEU A 42 -23.29 -23.06 55.68
N LYS A 43 -23.14 -22.29 54.61
CA LYS A 43 -23.63 -22.61 53.27
C LYS A 43 -22.49 -22.50 52.27
N PRO A 44 -22.61 -23.10 51.08
CA PRO A 44 -21.76 -22.72 49.96
C PRO A 44 -21.88 -21.20 49.66
N PRO A 45 -20.85 -20.57 49.07
CA PRO A 45 -20.89 -19.14 48.79
C PRO A 45 -21.98 -18.76 47.78
N HIS A 46 -22.35 -17.49 47.74
CA HIS A 46 -23.13 -16.95 46.63
C HIS A 46 -22.30 -16.87 45.33
N PRO A 47 -22.95 -16.63 44.17
CA PRO A 47 -22.23 -16.41 42.92
C PRO A 47 -21.24 -15.24 42.99
N PRO A 48 -20.02 -15.38 42.40
CA PRO A 48 -19.18 -14.26 42.04
C PRO A 48 -19.93 -13.25 41.17
N THR A 49 -19.53 -11.98 41.25
CA THR A 49 -20.20 -10.87 40.53
C THR A 49 -19.25 -10.16 39.59
N ASN A 50 -19.77 -9.30 38.72
CA ASN A 50 -18.98 -8.50 37.77
C ASN A 50 -18.01 -9.35 36.93
N LEU A 51 -18.41 -10.57 36.54
CA LEU A 51 -17.62 -11.36 35.61
C LEU A 51 -17.57 -10.59 34.27
N THR A 52 -16.37 -10.42 33.74
CA THR A 52 -16.12 -9.84 32.42
C THR A 52 -15.08 -10.69 31.70
N ALA A 53 -15.22 -10.85 30.39
CA ALA A 53 -14.22 -11.45 29.52
C ALA A 53 -13.73 -10.39 28.53
N THR A 54 -12.44 -10.04 28.59
CA THR A 54 -11.80 -9.08 27.67
C THR A 54 -11.02 -9.84 26.62
N GLU A 55 -11.26 -9.51 25.35
CA GLU A 55 -10.58 -10.14 24.21
C GLU A 55 -9.13 -9.64 24.03
N GLY A 56 -8.26 -10.55 23.63
CA GLY A 56 -6.91 -10.26 23.17
C GLY A 56 -6.46 -11.28 22.13
N ASP A 57 -5.24 -11.10 21.62
CA ASP A 57 -4.68 -11.95 20.58
C ASP A 57 -4.27 -13.32 21.15
N GLY A 58 -5.09 -14.34 20.87
CA GLY A 58 -4.88 -15.70 21.38
C GLY A 58 -5.20 -15.87 22.88
N TYR A 59 -5.90 -14.92 23.51
CA TYR A 59 -6.29 -15.05 24.91
C TYR A 59 -7.61 -14.34 25.26
N LEU A 60 -8.22 -14.77 26.37
CA LEU A 60 -9.33 -14.06 27.03
C LEU A 60 -8.98 -13.78 28.49
N LEU A 61 -9.02 -12.51 28.87
CA LEU A 61 -8.77 -12.08 30.24
C LEU A 61 -10.09 -12.00 31.01
N LEU A 62 -10.30 -12.94 31.92
CA LEU A 62 -11.44 -12.97 32.83
C LEU A 62 -11.13 -12.16 34.08
N ARG A 63 -12.12 -11.38 34.53
CA ARG A 63 -12.08 -10.65 35.80
C ARG A 63 -13.42 -10.78 36.48
N TRP A 64 -13.42 -10.99 37.80
CA TRP A 64 -14.64 -11.05 38.61
C TRP A 64 -14.43 -10.37 39.96
N SER A 65 -15.51 -10.23 40.72
CA SER A 65 -15.51 -9.80 42.12
C SER A 65 -15.96 -10.97 43.00
N ALA A 66 -15.45 -11.00 44.22
CA ALA A 66 -15.89 -11.98 45.20
C ALA A 66 -17.43 -11.92 45.41
N PRO A 67 -18.07 -13.04 45.78
CA PRO A 67 -19.44 -13.07 46.24
C PRO A 67 -19.74 -12.05 47.34
N ALA A 68 -20.95 -11.50 47.34
CA ALA A 68 -21.41 -10.59 48.39
C ALA A 68 -21.63 -11.29 49.75
N ASP A 69 -21.84 -12.61 49.73
CA ASP A 69 -22.01 -13.48 50.89
C ASP A 69 -21.21 -14.77 50.66
N ASP A 70 -20.29 -15.08 51.57
CA ASP A 70 -19.45 -16.27 51.54
C ASP A 70 -20.11 -17.50 52.19
N GLY A 71 -21.37 -17.37 52.62
CA GLY A 71 -22.11 -18.43 53.29
C GLY A 71 -21.66 -18.65 54.74
N GLY A 72 -20.89 -17.71 55.31
CA GLY A 72 -20.40 -17.75 56.69
C GLY A 72 -19.07 -18.47 56.88
N ALA A 73 -18.43 -18.93 55.80
CA ALA A 73 -17.10 -19.54 55.81
C ALA A 73 -16.23 -18.92 54.70
N PRO A 74 -14.93 -18.71 54.95
CA PRO A 74 -14.06 -18.03 53.99
C PRO A 74 -13.98 -18.80 52.67
N ILE A 75 -13.94 -18.06 51.57
CA ILE A 75 -13.70 -18.63 50.24
C ILE A 75 -12.30 -19.23 50.23
N THR A 76 -12.19 -20.44 49.69
CA THR A 76 -10.93 -21.20 49.57
C THR A 76 -10.46 -21.29 48.13
N ALA A 77 -11.36 -21.21 47.16
CA ALA A 77 -11.03 -21.28 45.73
C ALA A 77 -12.13 -20.66 44.85
N TYR A 78 -11.77 -20.39 43.59
CA TYR A 78 -12.72 -20.15 42.51
C TYR A 78 -12.56 -21.22 41.42
N LYS A 79 -13.68 -21.67 40.87
CA LYS A 79 -13.67 -22.55 39.69
C LYS A 79 -14.13 -21.78 38.47
N ILE A 80 -13.35 -21.87 37.40
CA ILE A 80 -13.61 -21.25 36.11
C ILE A 80 -14.17 -22.34 35.19
N TYR A 81 -15.29 -22.03 34.56
CA TYR A 81 -15.97 -22.88 33.59
C TYR A 81 -15.88 -22.27 32.21
N ARG A 82 -15.62 -23.08 31.19
CA ARG A 82 -15.56 -22.67 29.78
C ARG A 82 -16.38 -23.59 28.87
N GLY A 83 -17.07 -23.02 27.90
CA GLY A 83 -17.79 -23.73 26.85
C GLY A 83 -17.69 -23.03 25.49
N GLU A 84 -18.02 -23.74 24.42
CA GLU A 84 -18.11 -23.20 23.04
C GLU A 84 -19.57 -22.92 22.62
N ALA A 85 -20.53 -23.16 23.52
CA ALA A 85 -21.95 -22.88 23.33
C ALA A 85 -22.55 -22.35 24.64
N PRO A 86 -23.61 -21.52 24.57
CA PRO A 86 -24.29 -20.99 25.76
C PRO A 86 -24.77 -22.13 26.67
N GLY A 87 -24.48 -22.04 27.97
CA GLY A 87 -24.85 -23.04 28.98
C GLY A 87 -24.16 -24.40 28.83
N GLY A 88 -23.14 -24.49 27.99
CA GLY A 88 -22.36 -25.71 27.73
C GLY A 88 -21.01 -25.74 28.45
N GLU A 89 -20.81 -24.92 29.48
CA GLU A 89 -19.51 -24.78 30.11
C GLU A 89 -19.13 -25.99 30.97
N THR A 90 -17.86 -26.37 30.92
CA THR A 90 -17.26 -27.41 31.75
C THR A 90 -16.08 -26.85 32.53
N LEU A 91 -15.69 -27.52 33.61
CA LEU A 91 -14.60 -27.05 34.47
C LEU A 91 -13.30 -26.91 33.67
N LEU A 92 -12.79 -25.68 33.59
CA LEU A 92 -11.53 -25.34 32.94
C LEU A 92 -10.38 -25.35 33.94
N ALA A 93 -10.56 -24.64 35.06
CA ALA A 93 -9.50 -24.43 36.04
C ALA A 93 -10.06 -24.17 37.44
N GLU A 94 -9.23 -24.40 38.45
CA GLU A 94 -9.47 -24.00 39.83
C GLU A 94 -8.30 -23.14 40.30
N VAL A 95 -8.60 -21.99 40.91
CA VAL A 95 -7.61 -21.01 41.37
C VAL A 95 -7.86 -20.66 42.85
N GLY A 96 -6.84 -20.15 43.53
CA GLY A 96 -6.93 -19.80 44.96
C GLY A 96 -7.90 -18.65 45.26
N ASP A 97 -8.26 -18.54 46.54
CA ASP A 97 -9.13 -17.53 47.15
C ASP A 97 -8.75 -16.06 46.86
N ASN A 98 -7.46 -15.76 46.68
CA ASN A 98 -6.97 -14.41 46.42
C ASN A 98 -6.89 -14.07 44.92
N VAL A 99 -7.39 -14.94 44.04
CA VAL A 99 -7.35 -14.75 42.59
C VAL A 99 -8.73 -14.33 42.10
N THR A 100 -8.82 -13.14 41.50
CA THR A 100 -10.05 -12.63 40.86
C THR A 100 -9.83 -12.26 39.39
N LEU A 101 -8.78 -12.83 38.79
CA LEU A 101 -8.36 -12.62 37.41
C LEU A 101 -7.76 -13.92 36.87
N TYR A 102 -8.18 -14.32 35.67
CA TYR A 102 -7.70 -15.51 34.99
C TYR A 102 -7.45 -15.21 33.52
N ASN A 103 -6.26 -15.54 33.02
CA ASN A 103 -5.91 -15.37 31.62
C ASN A 103 -6.01 -16.72 30.90
N ASP A 104 -7.07 -16.93 30.13
CA ASP A 104 -7.21 -18.13 29.32
C ASP A 104 -6.43 -17.95 28.01
N THR A 105 -5.34 -18.69 27.86
CA THR A 105 -4.49 -18.70 26.66
C THR A 105 -4.69 -19.94 25.79
N ASP A 106 -5.62 -20.83 26.15
CA ASP A 106 -5.98 -22.03 25.38
C ASP A 106 -7.23 -21.77 24.53
N VAL A 107 -7.22 -20.64 23.81
CA VAL A 107 -8.32 -20.17 22.97
C VAL A 107 -7.81 -19.81 21.58
N SER A 108 -8.67 -19.91 20.58
CA SER A 108 -8.34 -19.54 19.20
C SER A 108 -9.05 -18.25 18.81
N ASN A 109 -8.35 -17.36 18.11
CA ASN A 109 -8.94 -16.17 17.53
C ASN A 109 -10.13 -16.53 16.61
N GLY A 110 -11.16 -15.68 16.62
CA GLY A 110 -12.38 -15.87 15.83
C GLY A 110 -13.36 -16.92 16.39
N ARG A 111 -12.96 -17.72 17.39
CA ARG A 111 -13.87 -18.65 18.07
C ARG A 111 -14.51 -18.00 19.29
N ARG A 112 -15.84 -18.07 19.41
CA ARG A 112 -16.56 -17.56 20.59
C ARG A 112 -16.50 -18.57 21.73
N TYR A 113 -16.22 -18.09 22.94
CA TYR A 113 -16.21 -18.88 24.16
C TYR A 113 -17.14 -18.27 25.20
N TYR A 114 -17.70 -19.12 26.06
CA TYR A 114 -18.63 -18.78 27.14
C TYR A 114 -18.00 -19.16 28.48
N TYR A 115 -18.16 -18.31 29.49
CA TYR A 115 -17.54 -18.46 30.80
C TYR A 115 -18.50 -18.21 31.94
N ARG A 116 -18.30 -19.00 33.00
CA ARG A 116 -18.88 -18.78 34.33
C ARG A 116 -17.81 -19.00 35.39
N VAL A 117 -17.97 -18.37 36.55
CA VAL A 117 -17.09 -18.58 37.70
C VAL A 117 -17.91 -18.89 38.93
N SER A 118 -17.55 -19.91 39.70
CA SER A 118 -18.15 -20.20 41.02
C SER A 118 -17.11 -20.00 42.12
N ALA A 119 -17.59 -19.77 43.35
CA ALA A 119 -16.75 -19.71 44.54
C ALA A 119 -16.93 -20.97 45.38
N VAL A 120 -15.85 -21.39 46.04
CA VAL A 120 -15.81 -22.59 46.88
C VAL A 120 -15.41 -22.19 48.30
N ASN A 121 -16.08 -22.74 49.31
CA ASN A 121 -15.65 -22.69 50.71
C ASN A 121 -15.61 -24.12 51.30
N GLU A 122 -15.41 -24.25 52.62
CA GLU A 122 -15.33 -25.56 53.27
C GLU A 122 -16.62 -26.40 53.18
N ILE A 123 -17.78 -25.78 52.94
CA ILE A 123 -19.06 -26.47 52.77
C ILE A 123 -19.21 -27.01 51.35
N GLY A 124 -18.68 -26.29 50.38
CA GLY A 124 -18.64 -26.71 48.99
C GLY A 124 -18.67 -25.56 48.01
N GLU A 125 -18.98 -25.90 46.77
CA GLU A 125 -19.09 -24.98 45.66
C GLU A 125 -20.48 -24.32 45.63
N GLY A 126 -20.49 -22.99 45.44
CA GLY A 126 -21.68 -22.18 45.25
C GLY A 126 -22.20 -22.20 43.81
N GLU A 127 -23.34 -21.55 43.59
CA GLU A 127 -23.88 -21.34 42.25
C GLU A 127 -22.90 -20.51 41.39
N PRO A 128 -22.81 -20.77 40.07
CA PRO A 128 -21.96 -20.00 39.19
C PRO A 128 -22.48 -18.58 38.99
N SER A 129 -21.57 -17.67 38.61
CA SER A 129 -21.90 -16.32 38.15
C SER A 129 -22.82 -16.33 36.92
N GLU A 130 -23.35 -15.15 36.59
CA GLU A 130 -23.91 -14.90 35.26
C GLU A 130 -22.88 -15.25 34.18
N GLU A 131 -23.38 -15.77 33.07
CA GLU A 131 -22.58 -16.20 31.92
C GLU A 131 -22.12 -14.99 31.12
N VAL A 132 -20.84 -14.99 30.74
CA VAL A 132 -20.30 -14.02 29.78
C VAL A 132 -19.72 -14.76 28.58
N ASN A 133 -19.62 -14.06 27.45
CA ASN A 133 -18.92 -14.58 26.29
C ASN A 133 -18.01 -13.54 25.67
N ALA A 134 -16.98 -14.02 24.97
CA ALA A 134 -16.08 -13.21 24.18
C ALA A 134 -15.50 -14.03 23.03
N THR A 135 -15.01 -13.33 22.00
CA THR A 135 -14.34 -13.93 20.84
C THR A 135 -12.93 -13.33 20.78
N PRO A 136 -11.87 -14.08 21.09
CA PRO A 136 -10.50 -13.57 20.98
C PRO A 136 -10.24 -13.10 19.55
N ALA A 137 -9.43 -12.06 19.42
CA ALA A 137 -9.03 -11.53 18.12
C ALA A 137 -7.67 -10.84 18.23
N GLY A 138 -6.87 -10.96 17.17
CA GLY A 138 -5.64 -10.23 16.94
C GLY A 138 -5.82 -9.20 15.82
N VAL A 139 -4.74 -8.49 15.49
CA VAL A 139 -4.69 -7.69 14.26
C VAL A 139 -4.54 -8.61 13.04
N PRO A 140 -4.89 -8.16 11.82
CA PRO A 140 -4.73 -8.99 10.63
C PRO A 140 -3.26 -9.27 10.32
N SER A 141 -2.99 -10.36 9.61
CA SER A 141 -1.69 -10.57 8.96
C SER A 141 -1.47 -9.55 7.85
N ALA A 142 -0.27 -9.55 7.26
CA ALA A 142 0.03 -8.70 6.11
C ALA A 142 -0.89 -9.01 4.90
N PRO A 143 -1.33 -8.00 4.13
CA PRO A 143 -1.93 -8.19 2.80
C PRO A 143 -0.97 -8.91 1.86
N ARG A 144 -1.53 -9.67 0.91
CA ARG A 144 -0.75 -10.52 0.00
C ARG A 144 -0.71 -9.92 -1.40
N ASN A 145 0.23 -10.38 -2.23
CA ASN A 145 0.30 -10.08 -3.67
C ASN A 145 0.19 -8.58 -4.02
N LEU A 146 0.86 -7.71 -3.24
CA LEU A 146 0.98 -6.30 -3.60
C LEU A 146 1.71 -6.15 -4.93
N THR A 147 1.05 -5.54 -5.91
CA THR A 147 1.61 -5.23 -7.22
C THR A 147 1.44 -3.75 -7.54
N ALA A 148 2.33 -3.24 -8.38
CA ALA A 148 2.33 -1.86 -8.83
C ALA A 148 2.40 -1.81 -10.36
N VAL A 149 1.48 -1.06 -10.97
CA VAL A 149 1.49 -0.76 -12.41
C VAL A 149 1.78 0.72 -12.59
N VAL A 150 2.90 1.03 -13.25
CA VAL A 150 3.36 2.40 -13.49
C VAL A 150 2.58 3.06 -14.63
N GLY A 151 2.40 4.37 -14.53
CA GLY A 151 1.89 5.24 -15.59
C GLY A 151 2.54 6.62 -15.51
N ASP A 152 2.05 7.55 -16.33
CA ASP A 152 2.53 8.93 -16.34
C ASP A 152 2.11 9.65 -15.06
N GLY A 153 3.08 9.96 -14.19
CA GLY A 153 2.89 10.58 -12.89
C GLY A 153 1.99 9.80 -11.93
N THR A 154 1.81 8.50 -12.15
CA THR A 154 0.88 7.66 -11.39
C THR A 154 1.39 6.23 -11.15
N VAL A 155 0.93 5.62 -10.06
CA VAL A 155 1.12 4.19 -9.77
C VAL A 155 -0.22 3.61 -9.34
N ASN A 156 -0.68 2.57 -10.06
CA ASN A 156 -1.85 1.80 -9.67
C ASN A 156 -1.41 0.58 -8.85
N LEU A 157 -1.77 0.56 -7.58
CA LEU A 157 -1.52 -0.53 -6.66
C LEU A 157 -2.74 -1.46 -6.59
N THR A 158 -2.48 -2.76 -6.55
CA THR A 158 -3.49 -3.78 -6.21
C THR A 158 -2.88 -4.81 -5.27
N TRP A 159 -3.71 -5.40 -4.41
CA TRP A 159 -3.29 -6.44 -3.46
C TRP A 159 -4.44 -7.43 -3.21
N GLU A 160 -4.15 -8.48 -2.46
CA GLU A 160 -5.13 -9.42 -1.94
C GLU A 160 -5.30 -9.26 -0.43
N ALA A 161 -6.47 -9.64 0.06
CA ALA A 161 -6.74 -9.74 1.48
C ALA A 161 -5.70 -10.62 2.22
N PRO A 162 -5.43 -10.30 3.49
CA PRO A 162 -4.55 -11.12 4.33
C PRO A 162 -5.04 -12.57 4.41
N GLU A 163 -4.10 -13.49 4.67
CA GLU A 163 -4.44 -14.91 4.87
C GLU A 163 -5.19 -15.14 6.20
N ASP A 164 -4.82 -14.37 7.24
CA ASP A 164 -5.48 -14.37 8.54
C ASP A 164 -5.96 -12.95 8.87
N ASP A 165 -7.25 -12.80 9.18
CA ASP A 165 -7.84 -11.52 9.61
C ASP A 165 -7.68 -11.30 11.12
N GLY A 166 -7.01 -12.21 11.82
CA GLY A 166 -6.86 -12.19 13.27
C GLY A 166 -8.14 -12.58 14.00
N GLY A 167 -9.12 -13.21 13.33
CA GLY A 167 -10.42 -13.55 13.90
C GLY A 167 -11.39 -12.38 14.01
N ALA A 168 -11.12 -11.27 13.31
CA ALA A 168 -12.04 -10.15 13.18
C ALA A 168 -11.97 -9.53 11.78
N GLU A 169 -13.13 -9.16 11.25
CA GLU A 169 -13.29 -8.65 9.89
C GLU A 169 -12.34 -7.48 9.57
N VAL A 170 -11.63 -7.59 8.44
CA VAL A 170 -10.85 -6.48 7.87
C VAL A 170 -11.81 -5.42 7.33
N VAL A 171 -11.72 -4.21 7.89
CA VAL A 171 -12.60 -3.08 7.53
C VAL A 171 -11.93 -2.06 6.61
N ALA A 172 -10.59 -2.08 6.50
CA ALA A 172 -9.87 -1.18 5.61
C ALA A 172 -8.42 -1.63 5.40
N TYR A 173 -7.73 -0.94 4.48
CA TYR A 173 -6.30 -1.03 4.25
C TYR A 173 -5.65 0.35 4.42
N ARG A 174 -4.39 0.38 4.85
CA ARG A 174 -3.56 1.59 4.88
C ARG A 174 -2.42 1.42 3.89
N VAL A 175 -2.24 2.42 3.04
CA VAL A 175 -1.19 2.45 2.02
C VAL A 175 -0.09 3.38 2.48
N TYR A 176 1.15 2.91 2.33
CA TYR A 176 2.37 3.63 2.68
C TYR A 176 3.24 3.81 1.45
N ARG A 177 3.81 5.00 1.30
CA ARG A 177 4.80 5.36 0.27
C ARG A 177 6.04 5.91 0.95
N ASP A 178 7.19 5.33 0.67
CA ASP A 178 8.48 5.69 1.27
C ASP A 178 8.45 5.71 2.81
N GLY A 179 7.61 4.85 3.41
CA GLY A 179 7.39 4.78 4.86
C GLY A 179 6.34 5.76 5.42
N GLU A 180 5.81 6.67 4.60
CA GLU A 180 4.77 7.61 5.01
C GLU A 180 3.37 7.12 4.64
N PHE A 181 2.41 7.32 5.54
CA PHE A 181 1.00 7.01 5.28
C PHE A 181 0.44 7.96 4.22
N VAL A 182 -0.12 7.41 3.14
CA VAL A 182 -0.70 8.22 2.03
C VAL A 182 -2.20 8.04 1.87
N ALA A 183 -2.76 6.87 2.21
CA ALA A 183 -4.19 6.62 2.04
C ALA A 183 -4.74 5.54 2.96
N ARG A 184 -6.03 5.67 3.31
CA ARG A 184 -6.87 4.61 3.88
C ARG A 184 -7.99 4.30 2.90
N VAL A 185 -8.17 3.03 2.55
CA VAL A 185 -9.18 2.58 1.57
C VAL A 185 -9.93 1.35 2.06
N GLU A 186 -11.19 1.18 1.64
CA GLU A 186 -12.04 0.02 1.97
C GLU A 186 -12.09 -1.01 0.82
N VAL A 187 -11.19 -0.87 -0.14
CA VAL A 187 -11.05 -1.71 -1.33
C VAL A 187 -9.60 -2.18 -1.47
N MET A 188 -9.36 -3.19 -2.29
CA MET A 188 -8.04 -3.81 -2.48
C MET A 188 -7.23 -3.21 -3.64
N TRP A 189 -7.41 -1.91 -3.87
CA TRP A 189 -6.65 -1.17 -4.87
C TRP A 189 -6.54 0.30 -4.47
N TYR A 190 -5.49 0.96 -4.96
CA TYR A 190 -5.28 2.39 -4.79
C TYR A 190 -4.50 2.96 -5.97
N ARG A 191 -4.94 4.10 -6.49
CA ARG A 191 -4.20 4.87 -7.50
C ARG A 191 -3.52 6.04 -6.81
N ASP A 192 -2.19 6.02 -6.80
CA ASP A 192 -1.37 7.14 -6.36
C ASP A 192 -1.10 8.05 -7.56
N GLU A 193 -1.23 9.37 -7.34
CA GLU A 193 -1.16 10.38 -8.40
C GLU A 193 -0.29 11.57 -7.99
N GLY A 194 0.13 12.36 -8.98
CA GLY A 194 1.00 13.52 -8.76
C GLY A 194 2.45 13.14 -8.46
N LEU A 195 2.87 11.98 -8.95
CA LEU A 195 4.23 11.48 -8.80
C LEU A 195 5.15 12.08 -9.86
N GLU A 196 6.41 12.25 -9.51
CA GLU A 196 7.48 12.62 -10.44
C GLU A 196 7.93 11.38 -11.25
N ASN A 197 7.93 11.50 -12.58
CA ASN A 197 8.44 10.46 -13.47
C ASN A 197 9.95 10.29 -13.32
N GLY A 198 10.45 9.06 -13.44
CA GLY A 198 11.86 8.72 -13.24
C GLY A 198 12.31 8.61 -11.78
N ARG A 199 11.50 9.08 -10.82
CA ARG A 199 11.75 8.88 -9.39
C ARG A 199 11.20 7.52 -8.93
N GLY A 200 12.04 6.75 -8.24
CA GLY A 200 11.61 5.50 -7.59
C GLY A 200 10.85 5.76 -6.30
N TYR A 201 9.77 5.01 -6.09
CA TYR A 201 8.94 5.00 -4.89
C TYR A 201 8.82 3.57 -4.36
N TYR A 202 8.78 3.44 -3.03
CA TYR A 202 8.58 2.17 -2.34
C TYR A 202 7.21 2.12 -1.67
N TYR A 203 6.41 1.09 -1.97
CA TYR A 203 5.05 0.96 -1.47
C TYR A 203 4.87 -0.26 -0.58
N GLN A 204 4.11 -0.09 0.49
CA GLN A 204 3.63 -1.17 1.37
C GLN A 204 2.16 -0.94 1.72
N VAL A 205 1.44 -2.01 2.07
CA VAL A 205 0.05 -1.94 2.50
C VAL A 205 -0.14 -2.76 3.76
N SER A 206 -0.95 -2.30 4.71
CA SER A 206 -1.41 -3.07 5.87
C SER A 206 -2.93 -3.20 5.86
N ALA A 207 -3.45 -4.25 6.50
CA ALA A 207 -4.88 -4.43 6.74
C ALA A 207 -5.26 -3.93 8.14
N VAL A 208 -6.51 -3.50 8.32
CA VAL A 208 -7.03 -2.96 9.59
C VAL A 208 -8.35 -3.64 9.94
N ASN A 209 -8.43 -4.19 11.15
CA ASN A 209 -9.68 -4.70 11.75
C ASN A 209 -10.02 -3.91 13.04
N ARG A 210 -10.98 -4.39 13.83
CA ARG A 210 -11.38 -3.75 15.10
C ARG A 210 -10.29 -3.78 16.19
N MET A 211 -9.34 -4.71 16.11
CA MET A 211 -8.20 -4.80 17.03
C MET A 211 -7.09 -3.81 16.67
N GLY A 212 -7.03 -3.37 15.41
CA GLY A 212 -6.11 -2.34 14.96
C GLY A 212 -5.51 -2.65 13.60
N GLU A 213 -4.38 -2.00 13.35
CA GLU A 213 -3.58 -2.18 12.14
C GLU A 213 -2.66 -3.39 12.27
N GLY A 214 -2.67 -4.23 11.24
CA GLY A 214 -1.84 -5.42 11.11
C GLY A 214 -0.45 -5.14 10.55
N GLU A 215 0.22 -6.21 10.15
CA GLU A 215 1.55 -6.14 9.57
C GLU A 215 1.55 -5.49 8.18
N LEU A 216 2.67 -4.87 7.82
CA LEU A 216 2.90 -4.35 6.47
C LEU A 216 3.20 -5.51 5.52
N SER A 217 2.69 -5.42 4.29
CA SER A 217 3.05 -6.32 3.20
C SER A 217 4.54 -6.24 2.88
N GLU A 218 5.02 -7.27 2.17
CA GLU A 218 6.22 -7.14 1.35
C GLU A 218 6.06 -5.93 0.43
N GLY A 219 7.12 -5.14 0.33
CA GLY A 219 7.06 -3.88 -0.41
C GLY A 219 7.39 -4.03 -1.88
N VAL A 220 6.82 -3.13 -2.69
CA VAL A 220 7.05 -3.08 -4.14
C VAL A 220 7.67 -1.73 -4.52
N ASN A 221 8.70 -1.77 -5.36
CA ASN A 221 9.26 -0.57 -5.96
C ASN A 221 8.54 -0.25 -7.26
N ALA A 222 8.28 1.03 -7.50
CA ALA A 222 7.70 1.52 -8.74
C ALA A 222 8.34 2.86 -9.14
N THR A 223 8.68 2.99 -10.41
CA THR A 223 9.20 4.22 -10.99
C THR A 223 8.26 4.65 -12.10
N PRO A 224 7.38 5.64 -11.87
CA PRO A 224 6.51 6.21 -12.88
C PRO A 224 7.30 6.65 -14.11
N ILE A 225 6.72 6.44 -15.29
CA ILE A 225 7.30 6.88 -16.56
C ILE A 225 6.21 7.55 -17.39
N GLY A 226 6.57 8.67 -18.00
CA GLY A 226 5.72 9.43 -18.90
C GLY A 226 6.32 9.48 -20.31
N PRO A 227 5.53 9.87 -21.33
CA PRO A 227 6.08 10.12 -22.65
C PRO A 227 7.12 11.25 -22.60
N PRO A 228 8.10 11.27 -23.51
CA PRO A 228 9.08 12.33 -23.55
C PRO A 228 8.44 13.67 -23.90
N SER A 229 9.10 14.77 -23.52
CA SER A 229 8.84 16.08 -24.13
C SER A 229 9.20 16.10 -25.62
N ALA A 230 8.72 17.09 -26.38
CA ALA A 230 9.02 17.19 -27.80
C ALA A 230 10.53 17.44 -28.05
N PRO A 231 11.12 16.85 -29.11
CA PRO A 231 12.45 17.23 -29.57
C PRO A 231 12.56 18.73 -29.83
N ARG A 232 13.72 19.31 -29.56
CA ARG A 232 13.94 20.76 -29.61
C ARG A 232 14.83 21.14 -30.78
N ASN A 233 14.86 22.43 -31.13
CA ASN A 233 15.80 23.00 -32.09
C ASN A 233 15.90 22.24 -33.43
N VAL A 234 14.76 21.82 -33.98
CA VAL A 234 14.73 21.10 -35.26
C VAL A 234 15.15 22.04 -36.39
N GLN A 235 16.16 21.63 -37.15
CA GLN A 235 16.74 22.37 -38.26
C GLN A 235 16.81 21.46 -39.49
N ALA A 236 16.51 22.02 -40.66
CA ALA A 236 16.65 21.35 -41.95
C ALA A 236 17.53 22.19 -42.87
N VAL A 237 18.60 21.59 -43.37
CA VAL A 237 19.56 22.25 -44.27
C VAL A 237 19.66 21.44 -45.56
N GLN A 238 19.56 22.12 -46.71
CA GLN A 238 19.84 21.47 -47.99
C GLN A 238 21.34 21.21 -48.11
N GLU A 239 21.70 19.94 -48.30
CA GLU A 239 23.04 19.48 -48.61
C GLU A 239 23.13 19.00 -50.06
N LYS A 240 24.31 18.53 -50.47
CA LYS A 240 24.54 18.02 -51.83
C LYS A 240 23.66 16.80 -52.13
N ASP A 241 23.53 15.90 -51.16
CA ASP A 241 22.90 14.59 -51.35
C ASP A 241 21.45 14.55 -50.84
N GLY A 242 20.88 15.67 -50.38
CA GLY A 242 19.51 15.71 -49.87
C GLY A 242 19.24 16.86 -48.90
N ILE A 243 18.30 16.65 -47.98
CA ILE A 243 18.05 17.54 -46.84
C ILE A 243 18.53 16.86 -45.56
N LEU A 244 19.51 17.46 -44.87
CA LEU A 244 19.94 17.02 -43.55
C LEU A 244 19.04 17.67 -42.48
N LEU A 245 18.31 16.83 -41.75
CA LEU A 245 17.54 17.20 -40.58
C LEU A 245 18.39 16.95 -39.33
N THR A 246 18.46 17.93 -38.42
CA THR A 246 19.09 17.81 -37.10
C THR A 246 18.15 18.33 -36.02
N TRP A 247 18.29 17.83 -34.80
CA TRP A 247 17.50 18.27 -33.65
C TRP A 247 18.28 18.10 -32.35
N ASP A 248 17.80 18.74 -31.29
CA ASP A 248 18.22 18.45 -29.93
C ASP A 248 17.28 17.40 -29.31
N PRO A 249 17.80 16.53 -28.42
CA PRO A 249 16.95 15.65 -27.63
C PRO A 249 15.90 16.41 -26.81
N PRO A 250 14.82 15.72 -26.41
CA PRO A 250 13.85 16.21 -25.43
C PRO A 250 14.55 16.79 -24.19
N GLU A 251 13.96 17.82 -23.58
CA GLU A 251 14.46 18.35 -22.30
C GLU A 251 14.19 17.37 -21.15
N ASP A 252 13.01 16.77 -21.17
CA ASP A 252 12.60 15.67 -20.30
C ASP A 252 12.31 14.42 -21.14
N ASP A 253 12.91 13.29 -20.76
CA ASP A 253 12.71 11.98 -21.38
C ASP A 253 11.56 11.19 -20.75
N GLY A 254 10.90 11.75 -19.73
CA GLY A 254 9.80 11.13 -19.03
C GLY A 254 10.21 9.97 -18.11
N GLY A 255 11.49 9.86 -17.76
CA GLY A 255 12.02 8.85 -16.84
C GLY A 255 12.32 7.50 -17.50
N SER A 256 12.25 7.39 -18.83
CA SER A 256 12.72 6.24 -19.61
C SER A 256 13.47 6.71 -20.85
N GLN A 257 14.52 5.98 -21.23
CA GLN A 257 15.39 6.35 -22.33
C GLN A 257 14.61 6.48 -23.66
N ILE A 258 15.04 7.42 -24.51
CA ILE A 258 14.53 7.51 -25.86
C ILE A 258 14.98 6.29 -26.67
N THR A 259 14.04 5.54 -27.20
CA THR A 259 14.28 4.33 -28.00
C THR A 259 14.43 4.66 -29.49
N LEU A 260 13.64 5.61 -30.00
CA LEU A 260 13.70 6.08 -31.38
C LEU A 260 13.15 7.50 -31.54
N TYR A 261 13.54 8.14 -32.64
CA TYR A 261 12.89 9.34 -33.16
C TYR A 261 12.08 9.00 -34.40
N LYS A 262 10.86 9.54 -34.51
CA LYS A 262 10.03 9.47 -35.72
C LYS A 262 10.08 10.79 -36.45
N ILE A 263 10.41 10.76 -37.73
CA ILE A 263 10.43 11.90 -38.62
C ILE A 263 9.11 11.92 -39.38
N LEU A 264 8.42 13.06 -39.34
CA LEU A 264 7.25 13.34 -40.14
C LEU A 264 7.63 14.31 -41.27
N ARG A 265 7.15 14.02 -42.48
CA ARG A 265 7.33 14.86 -43.66
C ARG A 265 5.97 15.21 -44.24
N ASP A 266 5.72 16.50 -44.44
CA ASP A 266 4.43 17.03 -44.91
C ASP A 266 3.23 16.53 -44.07
N GLY A 267 3.45 16.36 -42.76
CA GLY A 267 2.44 15.89 -41.79
C GLY A 267 2.24 14.37 -41.71
N ALA A 268 2.93 13.58 -42.54
CA ALA A 268 2.83 12.12 -42.53
C ALA A 268 4.10 11.47 -41.95
N TYR A 269 3.95 10.31 -41.30
CA TYR A 269 5.11 9.50 -40.89
C TYR A 269 5.97 9.17 -42.12
N TYR A 270 7.26 9.45 -42.02
CA TYR A 270 8.21 9.28 -43.12
C TYR A 270 9.29 8.25 -42.80
N ALA A 271 10.00 8.45 -41.69
CA ALA A 271 11.12 7.61 -41.29
C ALA A 271 11.26 7.53 -39.77
N ALA A 272 12.13 6.64 -39.31
CA ALA A 272 12.56 6.60 -37.91
C ALA A 272 14.06 6.33 -37.82
N VAL A 273 14.70 6.93 -36.82
CA VAL A 273 16.11 6.69 -36.49
C VAL A 273 16.24 6.21 -35.03
N PRO A 274 17.30 5.47 -34.69
CA PRO A 274 17.57 5.07 -33.31
C PRO A 274 17.64 6.26 -32.34
N GLY A 275 17.24 6.06 -31.08
CA GLY A 275 17.19 7.12 -30.07
C GLY A 275 18.54 7.72 -29.66
N ASN A 276 19.65 7.06 -30.04
CA ASN A 276 21.01 7.56 -29.85
C ASN A 276 21.52 8.44 -31.02
N THR A 277 20.66 8.75 -31.99
CA THR A 277 20.95 9.62 -33.13
C THR A 277 20.02 10.83 -33.10
N THR A 278 20.55 11.99 -33.48
CA THR A 278 19.81 13.26 -33.55
C THR A 278 19.88 13.93 -34.92
N GLU A 279 20.05 13.12 -35.96
CA GLU A 279 20.14 13.55 -37.35
C GLU A 279 19.49 12.53 -38.30
N PHE A 280 19.03 13.01 -39.46
CA PHE A 280 18.47 12.19 -40.52
C PHE A 280 18.64 12.88 -41.88
N LEU A 281 19.16 12.16 -42.88
CA LEU A 281 19.30 12.66 -44.25
C LEU A 281 18.13 12.17 -45.12
N ASP A 282 17.30 13.09 -45.61
CA ASP A 282 16.30 12.80 -46.65
C ASP A 282 16.93 12.97 -48.04
N GLU A 283 17.33 11.86 -48.64
CA GLU A 283 17.88 11.80 -50.01
C GLU A 283 16.80 11.81 -51.10
N ASN A 284 15.51 11.70 -50.73
CA ASN A 284 14.40 11.57 -51.67
C ASN A 284 13.61 12.88 -51.79
N VAL A 285 14.32 13.90 -52.27
CA VAL A 285 13.85 15.29 -52.36
C VAL A 285 13.91 15.80 -53.81
N SER A 286 12.96 16.65 -54.20
CA SER A 286 12.85 17.19 -55.56
C SER A 286 13.10 18.70 -55.58
N ALA A 287 13.88 19.17 -56.54
CA ALA A 287 14.14 20.58 -56.75
C ALA A 287 12.83 21.37 -57.00
N GLY A 288 12.78 22.61 -56.50
CA GLY A 288 11.61 23.48 -56.55
C GLY A 288 10.49 23.10 -55.56
N ARG A 289 10.68 22.07 -54.73
CA ARG A 289 9.69 21.67 -53.71
C ARG A 289 10.11 22.16 -52.32
N THR A 290 9.13 22.67 -51.58
CA THR A 290 9.24 22.91 -50.14
C THR A 290 8.77 21.68 -49.38
N TYR A 291 9.58 21.23 -48.44
CA TYR A 291 9.25 20.15 -47.51
C TYR A 291 9.07 20.71 -46.10
N ARG A 292 8.12 20.15 -45.36
CA ARG A 292 7.88 20.45 -43.96
C ARG A 292 8.27 19.24 -43.11
N TYR A 293 9.18 19.43 -42.16
CA TYR A 293 9.61 18.37 -41.24
C TYR A 293 9.22 18.68 -39.80
N SER A 294 8.88 17.62 -39.07
CA SER A 294 8.77 17.60 -37.61
C SER A 294 9.26 16.26 -37.08
N VAL A 295 9.63 16.23 -35.80
CA VAL A 295 10.21 15.05 -35.15
C VAL A 295 9.42 14.75 -33.87
N LYS A 296 9.21 13.46 -33.59
CA LYS A 296 8.75 12.96 -32.28
C LYS A 296 9.82 12.09 -31.65
N ALA A 297 9.97 12.15 -30.34
CA ALA A 297 10.72 11.18 -29.55
C ALA A 297 9.78 10.06 -29.07
N VAL A 298 10.33 8.88 -28.82
CA VAL A 298 9.59 7.72 -28.29
C VAL A 298 10.41 7.06 -27.19
N ASN A 299 9.78 6.76 -26.06
CA ASN A 299 10.33 5.93 -24.99
C ASN A 299 9.37 4.76 -24.68
N ASP A 300 9.58 4.04 -23.58
CA ASP A 300 8.74 2.92 -23.17
C ASP A 300 7.30 3.32 -22.77
N ALA A 301 7.09 4.57 -22.34
CA ALA A 301 5.78 5.09 -21.96
C ALA A 301 4.96 5.54 -23.18
N GLY A 302 5.63 6.00 -24.25
CA GLY A 302 4.95 6.38 -25.48
C GLY A 302 5.70 7.41 -26.31
N MET A 303 4.93 8.16 -27.12
CA MET A 303 5.47 9.17 -28.03
C MET A 303 5.30 10.56 -27.45
N SER A 304 6.26 11.43 -27.73
CA SER A 304 6.15 12.85 -27.42
C SER A 304 5.09 13.56 -28.27
N GLU A 305 4.79 14.79 -27.89
CA GLU A 305 4.24 15.79 -28.81
C GLU A 305 5.20 16.07 -29.98
N LEU A 306 4.67 16.70 -31.04
CA LEU A 306 5.49 17.11 -32.18
C LEU A 306 6.45 18.23 -31.77
N SER A 307 7.67 18.18 -32.32
CA SER A 307 8.55 19.34 -32.35
C SER A 307 7.91 20.51 -33.10
N SER A 308 8.50 21.70 -32.95
CA SER A 308 8.26 22.78 -33.92
C SER A 308 8.57 22.31 -35.34
N GLU A 309 7.80 22.79 -36.31
CA GLU A 309 7.99 22.46 -37.72
C GLU A 309 9.10 23.30 -38.34
N VAL A 310 9.88 22.69 -39.22
CA VAL A 310 10.88 23.38 -40.04
C VAL A 310 10.54 23.20 -41.52
N LEU A 311 10.68 24.29 -42.28
CA LEU A 311 10.47 24.28 -43.74
C LEU A 311 11.81 24.47 -44.44
N VAL A 312 12.00 23.73 -45.52
CA VAL A 312 13.16 23.84 -46.39
C VAL A 312 12.74 23.69 -47.84
N GLU A 313 13.16 24.65 -48.66
CA GLU A 313 12.96 24.63 -50.11
C GLU A 313 14.22 24.07 -50.78
N VAL A 314 14.05 23.05 -51.62
CA VAL A 314 15.13 22.45 -52.39
C VAL A 314 15.41 23.33 -53.59
N ARG A 315 16.55 24.01 -53.61
CA ARG A 315 16.95 24.84 -54.75
C ARG A 315 17.24 23.96 -55.97
N GLU A 316 16.87 24.44 -57.14
CA GLU A 316 17.39 23.91 -58.40
C GLU A 316 18.91 24.12 -58.43
N GLU A 317 19.66 23.09 -58.78
CA GLU A 317 21.07 23.30 -59.12
C GLU A 317 21.09 24.28 -60.29
N GLU A 318 21.64 25.47 -60.08
CA GLU A 318 22.04 26.32 -61.19
C GLU A 318 23.08 25.52 -61.97
N GLU A 319 22.67 24.91 -63.09
CA GLU A 319 23.60 24.52 -64.13
C GLU A 319 24.47 25.76 -64.37
N LYS A 320 25.75 25.67 -64.02
CA LYS A 320 26.74 26.70 -64.38
C LYS A 320 26.57 26.95 -65.88
N SER A 321 25.89 28.06 -66.15
CA SER A 321 25.31 28.36 -67.44
C SER A 321 26.32 28.16 -68.57
N SER A 322 25.83 27.59 -69.66
CA SER A 322 26.51 27.18 -70.90
C SER A 322 27.21 28.30 -71.68
N PHE A 323 27.91 29.22 -71.01
CA PHE A 323 28.67 30.27 -71.66
C PHE A 323 30.01 29.80 -72.23
N LEU A 324 30.51 28.62 -71.83
CA LEU A 324 31.73 28.03 -72.38
C LEU A 324 31.70 27.87 -73.92
N PRO A 325 30.66 27.28 -74.55
CA PRO A 325 30.60 27.20 -76.00
C PRO A 325 30.47 28.58 -76.69
N LEU A 326 29.78 29.55 -76.07
CA LEU A 326 29.66 30.90 -76.64
C LEU A 326 30.98 31.68 -76.55
N LEU A 327 31.71 31.58 -75.43
CA LEU A 327 33.02 32.21 -75.25
C LEU A 327 34.05 31.63 -76.22
N VAL A 328 34.03 30.30 -76.43
CA VAL A 328 34.90 29.62 -77.39
C VAL A 328 34.56 30.03 -78.83
N ALA A 329 33.27 30.11 -79.18
CA ALA A 329 32.85 30.57 -80.50
C ALA A 329 33.28 32.02 -80.79
N VAL A 330 33.14 32.92 -79.80
CA VAL A 330 33.59 34.32 -79.92
C VAL A 330 35.11 34.41 -80.04
N ALA A 331 35.87 33.62 -79.27
CA ALA A 331 37.33 33.58 -79.35
C ALA A 331 37.82 33.05 -80.72
N ILE A 332 37.18 32.01 -81.26
CA ILE A 332 37.49 31.47 -82.60
C ILE A 332 37.16 32.52 -83.68
N ALA A 333 36.02 33.19 -83.59
CA ALA A 333 35.65 34.23 -84.57
C ALA A 333 36.63 35.41 -84.58
N LEU A 334 37.09 35.86 -83.40
CA LEU A 334 38.11 36.91 -83.27
C LEU A 334 39.47 36.47 -83.83
N ALA A 335 39.89 35.23 -83.57
CA ALA A 335 41.14 34.69 -84.11
C ALA A 335 41.10 34.60 -85.65
N VAL A 336 39.99 34.14 -86.22
CA VAL A 336 39.80 34.09 -87.68
C VAL A 336 39.82 35.50 -88.29
N ALA A 337 39.15 36.47 -87.67
CA ALA A 337 39.17 37.85 -88.15
C ALA A 337 40.58 38.47 -88.15
N LEU A 338 41.38 38.19 -87.11
CA LEU A 338 42.79 38.59 -87.03
C LEU A 338 43.64 37.95 -88.13
N VAL A 339 43.48 36.65 -88.39
CA VAL A 339 44.21 35.94 -89.45
C VAL A 339 43.83 36.48 -90.83
N VAL A 340 42.54 36.70 -91.09
CA VAL A 340 42.07 37.29 -92.36
C VAL A 340 42.62 38.70 -92.54
N SER A 341 42.63 39.52 -91.48
CA SER A 341 43.19 40.87 -91.51
C SER A 341 44.71 40.84 -91.76
N TYR A 342 45.43 39.93 -91.11
CA TYR A 342 46.86 39.73 -91.31
C TYR A 342 47.18 39.30 -92.75
N LEU A 343 46.44 38.34 -93.30
CA LEU A 343 46.60 37.89 -94.70
C LEU A 343 46.27 39.00 -95.69
N ALA A 344 45.25 39.83 -95.43
CA ALA A 344 44.92 40.98 -96.25
C ALA A 344 46.04 42.04 -96.24
N VAL A 345 46.66 42.28 -95.09
CA VAL A 345 47.83 43.17 -94.95
C VAL A 345 49.02 42.59 -95.71
N MET A 346 49.32 41.30 -95.54
CA MET A 346 50.43 40.63 -96.23
C MET A 346 50.25 40.64 -97.76
N LYS A 347 49.03 40.42 -98.26
CA LYS A 347 48.72 40.52 -99.70
C LYS A 347 48.89 41.94 -100.21
N LYS A 348 48.46 42.94 -99.43
CA LYS A 348 48.62 44.35 -99.80
C LYS A 348 50.08 44.80 -99.74
N MET A 349 50.90 44.20 -98.88
CA MET A 349 52.35 44.40 -98.86
C MET A 349 53.03 43.76 -100.07
N SER A 350 52.63 42.55 -100.48
CA SER A 350 53.21 41.92 -101.68
C SER A 350 52.85 42.66 -102.97
N GLU A 351 51.67 43.29 -103.03
CA GLU A 351 51.26 44.16 -104.16
C GLU A 351 51.98 45.53 -104.19
N ILE A 352 52.71 45.90 -103.12
CA ILE A 352 53.52 47.13 -103.06
C ILE A 352 55.00 46.86 -103.41
N GLU A 353 55.44 45.60 -103.36
CA GLU A 353 56.80 45.17 -103.72
C GLU A 353 56.97 44.80 -105.21
N GLU A 354 55.90 44.86 -106.01
CA GLU A 354 55.88 44.62 -107.47
C GLU A 354 55.74 45.92 -108.28
#